data_AF-A0A7C8CWP4-F1
#
_entry.id   AF-A0A7C8CWP4-F1
#
_cell.length_a   1.000
_cell.length_b   1.000
_cell.length_c   1.000
_cell.angle_alpha   90.00
_cell.angle_beta   90.00
_cell.angle_gamma   90.00
#
_symmetry.space_group_name_H-M   'P 1'
#
loop_
_entity.id
_entity.type
_entity.pdbx_description
1 polymer ?
#
loop_
_entity_poly.entity_id
_entity_poly.type
_entity_poly.pdbx_seq_one_letter_code
_entity_poly.pdbx_strand_id
1 'polypeptide(L)'
;NMDRDKLALLPDPQVRGGAFPLSAVEGGLAALDRAEMILWGASCGVHTIFREEAVHWWQNQGWRVLVHPESPLDAVQAADGSGSTAYLWQAVLDAKPGDKLVIGTEGHFVRNAAALGAQRGVSVRHLLEIPGTKNAGCGCATMSRNDPPHLAGLLDLLRLGQAPDLNRVIAGDSVDELTGERERLGKTEREELTRTARQALERMIAITEGPE
;
A
#
# COMPACT_ATOMS: atom_id res chain seq x y z
N ASN A 1 18.99 12.55 -11.76
CA ASN A 1 18.41 12.28 -13.08
C ASN A 1 18.75 10.85 -13.47
N MET A 2 17.72 10.02 -13.64
CA MET A 2 17.87 8.62 -14.06
C MET A 2 18.09 8.55 -15.57
N ASP A 3 18.92 7.61 -16.01
CA ASP A 3 19.09 7.27 -17.42
C ASP A 3 17.81 6.59 -17.94
N ARG A 4 17.16 7.21 -18.94
CA ARG A 4 15.90 6.69 -19.50
C ARG A 4 16.10 5.38 -20.27
N ASP A 5 17.30 5.07 -20.73
CA ASP A 5 17.58 3.82 -21.44
C ASP A 5 17.63 2.60 -20.51
N LYS A 6 17.72 2.87 -19.20
CA LYS A 6 17.65 1.88 -18.10
C LYS A 6 16.29 1.85 -17.40
N LEU A 7 15.29 2.54 -17.97
CA LEU A 7 13.91 2.46 -17.54
C LEU A 7 13.17 1.42 -18.39
N ALA A 8 12.53 0.45 -17.74
CA ALA A 8 11.58 -0.45 -18.39
C ALA A 8 10.15 -0.12 -17.94
N LEU A 9 9.23 0.02 -18.90
CA LEU A 9 7.82 0.24 -18.63
C LEU A 9 7.06 -1.07 -18.83
N LEU A 10 6.35 -1.52 -17.79
CA LEU A 10 5.39 -2.60 -17.94
C LEU A 10 4.12 -2.07 -18.61
N PRO A 11 3.38 -2.92 -19.34
CA PRO A 11 2.11 -2.55 -19.95
C PRO A 11 1.14 -1.90 -18.96
N ASP A 12 0.40 -0.92 -19.44
CA ASP A 12 -0.62 -0.24 -18.64
C ASP A 12 -1.70 -1.26 -18.20
N PRO A 13 -1.88 -1.49 -16.89
CA PRO A 13 -2.87 -2.42 -16.38
C PRO A 13 -4.31 -1.99 -16.71
N GLN A 14 -4.57 -0.70 -16.98
CA GLN A 14 -5.88 -0.23 -17.42
C GLN A 14 -6.22 -0.69 -18.86
N VAL A 15 -5.19 -0.92 -19.69
CA VAL A 15 -5.37 -1.31 -21.10
C VAL A 15 -5.29 -2.82 -21.29
N ARG A 16 -4.42 -3.51 -20.54
CA ARG A 16 -4.16 -4.95 -20.74
C ARG A 16 -4.65 -5.86 -19.60
N GLY A 17 -5.24 -5.31 -18.54
CA GLY A 17 -5.62 -6.08 -17.36
C GLY A 17 -4.43 -6.50 -16.49
N GLY A 18 -4.67 -7.35 -15.48
CA GLY A 18 -3.67 -7.74 -14.48
C GLY A 18 -2.59 -8.73 -14.96
N ALA A 19 -2.79 -9.39 -16.11
CA ALA A 19 -1.85 -10.36 -16.67
C ALA A 19 -1.50 -9.99 -18.12
N PHE A 20 -0.20 -9.97 -18.43
CA PHE A 20 0.31 -9.72 -19.78
C PHE A 20 1.50 -10.64 -20.09
N PRO A 21 1.66 -11.07 -21.36
CA PRO A 21 2.83 -11.85 -21.75
C PRO A 21 4.09 -10.97 -21.73
N LEU A 22 5.25 -11.56 -21.46
CA LEU A 22 6.54 -10.86 -21.50
C LEU A 22 6.83 -10.20 -22.86
N SER A 23 6.28 -10.75 -23.94
CA SER A 23 6.37 -10.17 -25.28
C SER A 23 5.64 -8.82 -25.43
N ALA A 24 4.79 -8.46 -24.47
CA ALA A 24 4.14 -7.15 -24.42
C ALA A 24 5.02 -6.06 -23.80
N VAL A 25 6.15 -6.43 -23.18
CA VAL A 25 7.14 -5.49 -22.65
C VAL A 25 8.05 -5.06 -23.80
N GLU A 26 8.19 -3.75 -24.00
CA GLU A 26 9.08 -3.22 -25.03
C GLU A 26 10.54 -3.63 -24.75
N GLY A 27 11.19 -4.24 -25.74
CA GLY A 27 12.54 -4.80 -25.59
C GLY A 27 12.62 -6.12 -24.79
N GLY A 28 11.49 -6.65 -24.33
CA GLY A 28 11.36 -7.98 -23.71
C GLY A 28 12.25 -8.18 -22.47
N LEU A 29 12.66 -9.43 -22.23
CA LEU A 29 13.51 -9.81 -21.09
C LEU A 29 14.82 -9.03 -21.06
N ALA A 30 15.46 -8.81 -22.21
CA ALA A 30 16.72 -8.07 -22.27
C ALA A 30 16.57 -6.60 -21.79
N ALA A 31 15.39 -6.00 -21.95
CA ALA A 31 15.10 -4.68 -21.38
C ALA A 31 14.88 -4.73 -19.87
N LEU A 32 14.23 -5.77 -19.36
CA LEU A 32 14.04 -5.97 -17.93
C LEU A 32 15.37 -6.26 -17.22
N ASP A 33 16.23 -7.09 -17.81
CA ASP A 33 17.51 -7.50 -17.22
C ASP A 33 18.51 -6.34 -17.10
N ARG A 34 18.45 -5.37 -18.01
CA ARG A 34 19.31 -4.18 -17.99
C ARG A 34 18.70 -2.99 -17.23
N ALA A 35 17.43 -3.09 -16.82
CA ALA A 35 16.72 -1.99 -16.20
C ALA A 35 17.28 -1.74 -14.79
N GLU A 36 17.49 -0.46 -14.47
CA GLU A 36 17.70 -0.02 -13.09
C GLU A 36 16.37 0.31 -12.41
N MET A 37 15.34 0.64 -13.19
CA MET A 37 13.99 0.86 -12.69
C MET A 37 12.95 0.25 -13.63
N ILE A 38 12.02 -0.51 -13.05
CA ILE A 38 10.86 -1.04 -13.73
C ILE A 38 9.64 -0.28 -13.21
N LEU A 39 8.91 0.39 -14.10
CA LEU A 39 7.66 1.06 -13.73
C LEU A 39 6.47 0.22 -14.12
N TRP A 40 5.59 0.02 -13.15
CA TRP A 40 4.28 -0.58 -13.34
C TRP A 40 3.22 0.49 -13.17
N GLY A 41 2.39 0.73 -14.19
CA GLY A 41 1.33 1.75 -14.19
C GLY A 41 0.13 1.44 -13.30
N ALA A 42 0.33 0.79 -12.16
CA ALA A 42 -0.73 0.50 -11.20
C ALA A 42 -0.98 1.68 -10.26
N SER A 43 -2.19 1.73 -9.70
CA SER A 43 -2.61 2.72 -8.71
C SER A 43 -3.40 2.07 -7.59
N CYS A 44 -3.26 2.56 -6.36
CA CYS A 44 -4.09 2.12 -5.26
C CYS A 44 -5.42 2.89 -5.24
N GLY A 45 -6.54 2.18 -5.44
CA GLY A 45 -7.88 2.82 -5.46
C GLY A 45 -8.27 3.53 -4.15
N VAL A 46 -7.56 3.25 -3.05
CA VAL A 46 -7.71 3.94 -1.76
C VAL A 46 -7.15 5.37 -1.83
N HIS A 47 -6.02 5.57 -2.52
CA HIS A 47 -5.28 6.85 -2.50
C HIS A 47 -5.58 7.76 -3.69
N THR A 48 -6.12 7.22 -4.79
CA THR A 48 -6.44 7.98 -6.03
C THR A 48 -7.48 9.08 -5.86
N ILE A 49 -8.17 9.11 -4.71
CA ILE A 49 -9.24 10.07 -4.40
C ILE A 49 -8.74 11.36 -3.74
N PHE A 50 -7.46 11.41 -3.33
CA PHE A 50 -6.85 12.58 -2.72
C PHE A 50 -6.44 13.59 -3.79
N ARG A 51 -6.81 14.86 -3.59
CA ARG A 51 -6.50 15.94 -4.54
C ARG A 51 -5.85 17.12 -3.84
N GLU A 52 -5.09 17.90 -4.61
CA GLU A 52 -4.41 19.11 -4.13
C GLU A 52 -5.37 20.13 -3.49
N GLU A 53 -6.62 20.24 -3.96
CA GLU A 53 -7.57 21.22 -3.43
C GLU A 53 -7.97 20.88 -1.99
N ALA A 54 -8.06 19.59 -1.66
CA ALA A 54 -8.32 19.14 -0.30
C ALA A 54 -7.14 19.48 0.63
N VAL A 55 -5.91 19.31 0.15
CA VAL A 55 -4.69 19.67 0.89
C VAL A 55 -4.68 21.16 1.22
N HIS A 56 -4.87 22.00 0.20
CA HIS A 56 -4.88 23.46 0.38
C HIS A 56 -6.04 23.94 1.25
N TRP A 57 -7.22 23.31 1.16
CA TRP A 57 -8.35 23.64 2.01
C TRP A 57 -8.02 23.52 3.51
N TRP A 58 -7.33 22.44 3.90
CA TRP A 58 -6.91 22.21 5.28
C TRP A 58 -5.76 23.13 5.71
N GLN A 59 -4.76 23.33 4.85
CA GLN A 59 -3.65 24.27 5.11
C GLN A 59 -4.17 25.69 5.37
N ASN A 60 -5.17 26.15 4.60
CA ASN A 60 -5.81 27.46 4.79
C ASN A 60 -6.56 27.60 6.13
N GLN A 61 -6.81 26.50 6.83
CA GLN A 61 -7.37 26.49 8.20
C GLN A 61 -6.31 26.28 9.29
N GLY A 62 -5.03 26.30 8.91
CA GLY A 62 -3.91 26.13 9.84
C GLY A 62 -3.70 24.69 10.29
N TRP A 63 -4.07 23.70 9.46
CA TRP A 63 -3.73 22.30 9.70
C TRP A 63 -2.49 21.92 8.91
N ARG A 64 -1.63 21.08 9.51
CA ARG A 64 -0.51 20.45 8.80
C ARG A 64 -1.01 19.18 8.12
N VAL A 65 -0.79 19.06 6.82
CA VAL A 65 -1.30 17.97 5.96
C VAL A 65 -0.17 17.02 5.59
N LEU A 66 -0.33 15.74 5.90
CA LEU A 66 0.62 14.67 5.60
C LEU A 66 -0.08 13.57 4.79
N VAL A 67 0.54 13.08 3.72
CA VAL A 67 -0.09 12.10 2.82
C VAL A 67 0.79 10.89 2.53
N HIS A 68 0.18 9.75 2.21
CA HIS A 68 0.92 8.58 1.75
C HIS A 68 1.46 8.81 0.31
N PRO A 69 2.65 8.32 -0.05
CA PRO A 69 3.23 8.53 -1.38
C PRO A 69 2.49 7.80 -2.51
N GLU A 70 1.54 6.90 -2.20
CA GLU A 70 0.62 6.32 -3.19
C GLU A 70 -0.47 7.30 -3.66
N SER A 71 -0.56 8.49 -3.05
CA SER A 71 -1.47 9.54 -3.48
C SER A 71 -1.03 10.14 -4.82
N PRO A 72 -1.96 10.75 -5.58
CA PRO A 72 -1.63 11.51 -6.78
C PRO A 72 -0.50 12.54 -6.54
N LEU A 73 0.36 12.70 -7.56
CA LEU A 73 1.60 13.48 -7.45
C LEU A 73 1.36 14.94 -7.04
N ASP A 74 0.30 15.55 -7.57
CA ASP A 74 -0.17 16.89 -7.21
C ASP A 74 -0.51 17.00 -5.72
N ALA A 75 -1.25 16.04 -5.17
CA ALA A 75 -1.55 15.97 -3.74
C ALA A 75 -0.28 15.75 -2.89
N VAL A 76 0.67 14.92 -3.37
CA VAL A 76 1.96 14.69 -2.70
C VAL A 76 2.80 15.96 -2.68
N GLN A 77 2.86 16.70 -3.79
CA GLN A 77 3.63 17.94 -3.91
C GLN A 77 3.04 19.09 -3.09
N ALA A 78 1.71 19.14 -2.94
CA ALA A 78 1.02 20.16 -2.15
C ALA A 78 1.12 19.94 -0.63
N ALA A 79 1.31 18.69 -0.19
CA ALA A 79 1.32 18.33 1.23
C ALA A 79 2.57 18.81 1.97
N ASP A 80 2.46 19.02 3.29
CA ASP A 80 3.59 19.43 4.15
C ASP A 80 4.58 18.29 4.41
N GLY A 81 4.24 17.07 3.99
CA GLY A 81 5.09 15.90 4.08
C GLY A 81 4.43 14.67 3.46
N SER A 82 5.25 13.74 2.99
CA SER A 82 4.80 12.47 2.46
C SER A 82 5.69 11.32 2.91
N GLY A 83 5.07 10.19 3.25
CA GLY A 83 5.79 9.00 3.68
C GLY A 83 4.88 7.83 4.00
N SER A 84 5.49 6.70 4.39
CA SER A 84 4.79 5.47 4.75
C SER A 84 3.84 5.67 5.93
N THR A 85 2.97 4.70 6.19
CA THR A 85 2.15 4.68 7.41
C THR A 85 2.99 4.79 8.70
N ALA A 86 4.21 4.26 8.71
CA ALA A 86 5.14 4.43 9.83
C ALA A 86 5.58 5.89 10.00
N TYR A 87 5.92 6.58 8.92
CA TYR A 87 6.22 8.02 8.93
C TYR A 87 5.03 8.84 9.43
N LEU A 88 3.82 8.57 8.91
CA LEU A 88 2.59 9.27 9.30
C LEU A 88 2.26 9.04 10.77
N TRP A 89 2.44 7.81 11.27
CA TRP A 89 2.21 7.46 12.67
C TRP A 89 3.21 8.16 13.58
N GLN A 90 4.49 8.19 13.18
CA GLN A 90 5.54 8.88 13.92
C GLN A 90 5.26 10.39 14.00
N ALA A 91 4.75 11.01 12.93
CA ALA A 91 4.37 12.41 12.95
C ALA A 91 3.27 12.72 13.99
N VAL A 92 2.34 11.78 14.23
CA VAL A 92 1.34 11.89 15.31
C VAL A 92 1.98 11.70 16.68
N LEU A 93 2.96 10.81 16.81
CA LEU A 93 3.72 10.59 18.04
C LEU A 93 4.66 11.75 18.39
N ASP A 94 5.12 12.52 17.41
CA ASP A 94 6.02 13.66 17.63
C ASP A 94 5.26 14.98 17.81
N ALA A 95 3.97 15.00 17.47
CA ALA A 95 3.12 16.16 17.63
C ALA A 95 2.91 16.54 19.09
N LYS A 96 2.85 17.85 19.33
CA LYS A 96 2.67 18.48 20.64
C LYS A 96 1.19 18.71 20.93
N PRO A 97 0.78 18.73 22.22
CA PRO A 97 -0.58 19.11 22.58
C PRO A 97 -0.99 20.45 21.94
N GLY A 98 -2.15 20.48 21.29
CA GLY A 98 -2.64 21.62 20.50
C GLY A 98 -2.37 21.52 19.00
N ASP A 99 -1.48 20.65 18.56
CA ASP A 99 -1.18 20.45 17.13
C ASP A 99 -2.41 19.91 16.39
N LYS A 100 -2.48 20.29 15.11
CA LYS A 100 -3.57 19.95 14.18
C LYS A 100 -2.98 19.27 12.94
N LEU A 101 -3.24 17.98 12.82
CA LEU A 101 -2.77 17.15 11.72
C LEU A 101 -3.93 16.68 10.84
N VAL A 102 -3.69 16.67 9.54
CA VAL A 102 -4.55 16.01 8.56
C VAL A 102 -3.74 14.91 7.91
N ILE A 103 -4.31 13.72 7.81
CA ILE A 103 -3.64 12.56 7.23
C ILE A 103 -4.42 12.06 6.00
N GLY A 104 -3.74 11.97 4.86
CA GLY A 104 -4.24 11.37 3.62
C GLY A 104 -3.69 9.95 3.44
N THR A 105 -4.40 8.95 3.96
CA THR A 105 -4.15 7.52 3.75
C THR A 105 -5.44 6.74 4.06
N GLU A 106 -5.38 5.42 4.19
CA GLU A 106 -6.53 4.59 4.53
C GLU A 106 -7.26 5.04 5.82
N GLY A 107 -8.60 5.01 5.81
CA GLY A 107 -9.44 5.62 6.85
C GLY A 107 -9.42 4.92 8.21
N HIS A 108 -9.24 3.59 8.29
CA HIS A 108 -9.02 2.92 9.59
C HIS A 108 -7.72 3.37 10.23
N PHE A 109 -6.65 3.52 9.46
CA PHE A 109 -5.40 4.08 9.98
C PHE A 109 -5.64 5.46 10.59
N VAL A 110 -6.33 6.35 9.88
CA VAL A 110 -6.57 7.71 10.39
C VAL A 110 -7.49 7.72 11.61
N ARG A 111 -8.49 6.83 11.68
CA ARG A 111 -9.31 6.67 12.89
C ARG A 111 -8.47 6.26 14.10
N ASN A 112 -7.57 5.30 13.94
CA ASN A 112 -6.67 4.87 15.01
C ASN A 112 -5.70 5.99 15.41
N ALA A 113 -5.15 6.71 14.44
CA ALA A 113 -4.28 7.86 14.67
C ALA A 113 -5.01 8.99 15.41
N ALA A 114 -6.28 9.26 15.08
CA ALA A 114 -7.10 10.24 15.78
C ALA A 114 -7.42 9.84 17.22
N ALA A 115 -7.70 8.56 17.47
CA ALA A 115 -7.89 8.06 18.84
C ALA A 115 -6.62 8.23 19.69
N LEU A 116 -5.45 7.91 19.14
CA LEU A 116 -4.15 8.12 19.79
C LEU A 116 -3.86 9.61 20.00
N GLY A 117 -4.06 10.43 18.97
CA GLY A 117 -3.84 11.87 19.02
C GLY A 117 -4.69 12.54 20.10
N ALA A 118 -5.97 12.16 20.21
CA ALA A 118 -6.88 12.69 21.22
C ALA A 118 -6.38 12.43 22.65
N GLN A 119 -5.80 11.26 22.93
CA GLN A 119 -5.20 10.94 24.23
C GLN A 119 -4.00 11.85 24.57
N ARG A 120 -3.40 12.48 23.56
CA ARG A 120 -2.21 13.33 23.68
C ARG A 120 -2.51 14.82 23.48
N GLY A 121 -3.78 15.20 23.33
CA GLY A 121 -4.20 16.57 23.03
C GLY A 121 -3.89 17.03 21.60
N VAL A 122 -3.66 16.10 20.68
CA VAL A 122 -3.42 16.36 19.25
C VAL A 122 -4.71 16.11 18.47
N SER A 123 -5.10 17.04 17.61
CA SER A 123 -6.25 16.86 16.72
C SER A 123 -5.79 16.22 15.42
N VAL A 124 -6.37 15.08 15.03
CA VAL A 124 -6.09 14.42 13.75
C VAL A 124 -7.39 14.28 12.97
N ARG A 125 -7.36 14.61 11.67
CA ARG A 125 -8.47 14.47 10.73
C ARG A 125 -8.04 13.70 9.50
N HIS A 126 -9.00 13.07 8.83
CA HIS A 126 -8.75 12.49 7.51
C HIS A 126 -8.84 13.57 6.42
N LEU A 127 -8.00 13.47 5.39
CA LEU A 127 -7.92 14.48 4.32
C LEU A 127 -9.29 14.79 3.67
N LEU A 128 -10.12 13.77 3.52
CA LEU A 128 -11.47 13.92 2.96
C LEU A 128 -12.56 14.31 3.95
N GLU A 129 -12.26 14.57 5.22
CA GLU A 129 -13.26 15.02 6.21
C GLU A 129 -13.57 16.52 6.08
N ILE A 130 -13.81 16.99 4.86
CA ILE A 130 -14.14 18.39 4.57
C ILE A 130 -15.65 18.59 4.77
N PRO A 131 -16.10 19.46 5.70
CA PRO A 131 -17.51 19.71 5.94
C PRO A 131 -18.24 20.17 4.68
N GLY A 132 -19.43 19.61 4.44
CA GLY A 132 -20.25 19.95 3.27
C GLY A 132 -19.88 19.20 1.99
N THR A 133 -18.87 18.31 2.03
CA THR A 133 -18.53 17.44 0.90
C THR A 133 -19.05 16.01 1.12
N LYS A 134 -19.31 15.27 0.04
CA LYS A 134 -19.57 13.82 0.15
C LYS A 134 -18.24 13.12 0.37
N ASN A 135 -18.04 12.57 1.56
CA ASN A 135 -16.87 11.75 1.85
C ASN A 135 -16.96 10.46 1.03
N ALA A 136 -16.09 10.31 0.02
CA ALA A 136 -15.78 8.98 -0.49
C ALA A 136 -15.12 8.22 0.67
N GLY A 137 -15.78 7.17 1.16
CA GLY A 137 -15.21 6.33 2.21
C GLY A 137 -13.87 5.79 1.74
N CYS A 138 -12.79 6.12 2.46
CA CYS A 138 -11.45 5.65 2.15
C CYS A 138 -11.21 4.32 2.86
N GLY A 139 -11.85 3.25 2.39
CA GLY A 139 -11.73 1.90 2.94
C GLY A 139 -11.03 0.98 1.96
N CYS A 140 -10.01 0.25 2.42
CA CYS A 140 -9.41 -0.81 1.62
C CYS A 140 -10.31 -2.05 1.66
N ALA A 141 -11.03 -2.32 0.57
CA ALA A 141 -12.02 -3.42 0.49
C ALA A 141 -11.41 -4.79 0.81
N THR A 142 -10.16 -5.03 0.41
CA THR A 142 -9.44 -6.27 0.68
C THR A 142 -9.04 -6.37 2.16
N MET A 143 -8.55 -5.29 2.76
CA MET A 143 -8.22 -5.27 4.20
C MET A 143 -9.46 -5.47 5.08
N SER A 144 -10.62 -4.91 4.69
CA SER A 144 -11.88 -5.07 5.42
C SER A 144 -12.45 -6.49 5.42
N ARG A 145 -11.85 -7.42 4.65
CA ARG A 145 -12.20 -8.86 4.73
C ARG A 145 -11.62 -9.55 5.98
N ASN A 146 -10.74 -8.87 6.71
CA ASN A 146 -10.26 -9.34 8.01
C ASN A 146 -11.14 -8.72 9.10
N ASP A 147 -11.87 -9.56 9.84
CA ASP A 147 -12.73 -9.12 10.94
C ASP A 147 -12.64 -10.04 12.15
N PRO A 148 -13.07 -9.58 13.35
CA PRO A 148 -12.95 -10.36 14.57
C PRO A 148 -13.67 -11.73 14.53
N PRO A 149 -14.92 -11.86 13.99
CA PRO A 149 -15.55 -13.16 13.81
C PRO A 149 -14.74 -14.17 13.00
N HIS A 150 -14.23 -13.79 11.83
CA HIS A 150 -13.44 -14.70 10.99
C HIS A 150 -12.09 -15.05 11.64
N LEU A 151 -11.46 -14.11 12.32
CA LEU A 151 -10.23 -14.39 13.08
C LEU A 151 -10.48 -15.39 14.21
N ALA A 152 -11.52 -15.17 15.02
CA ALA A 152 -11.87 -16.08 16.10
C ALA A 152 -12.17 -17.49 15.58
N GLY A 153 -12.99 -17.60 14.53
CA GLY A 153 -13.31 -18.88 13.90
C GLY A 153 -12.08 -19.59 13.34
N LEU A 154 -11.16 -18.87 12.68
CA LEU A 154 -9.93 -19.45 12.16
C LEU A 154 -9.03 -19.98 13.29
N LEU A 155 -8.92 -19.26 14.42
CA LEU A 155 -8.14 -19.70 15.57
C LEU A 155 -8.73 -20.96 16.22
N ASP A 156 -10.06 -21.07 16.31
CA ASP A 156 -10.73 -22.27 16.81
C ASP A 156 -10.48 -23.48 15.88
N LEU A 157 -10.61 -23.29 14.57
CA LEU A 157 -10.32 -24.34 13.58
C LEU A 157 -8.85 -24.78 13.61
N LEU A 158 -7.91 -23.85 13.78
CA LEU A 158 -6.50 -24.17 13.98
C LEU A 158 -6.29 -25.01 15.23
N ARG A 159 -6.93 -24.64 16.35
CA ARG A 159 -6.85 -25.40 17.61
C ARG A 159 -7.41 -26.83 17.48
N LEU A 160 -8.42 -27.03 16.63
CA LEU A 160 -9.01 -28.35 16.35
C LEU A 160 -8.24 -29.15 15.28
N GLY A 161 -7.22 -28.57 14.64
CA GLY A 161 -6.53 -29.20 13.51
C GLY A 161 -7.40 -29.26 12.23
N GLN A 162 -8.39 -28.39 12.13
CA GLN A 162 -9.40 -28.33 11.04
C GLN A 162 -9.34 -27.02 10.25
N ALA A 163 -8.21 -26.31 10.29
CA ALA A 163 -8.06 -25.08 9.51
C ALA A 163 -8.21 -25.37 8.00
N PRO A 164 -8.96 -24.53 7.25
CA PRO A 164 -9.15 -24.76 5.82
C PRO A 164 -7.83 -24.67 5.04
N ASP A 165 -7.57 -25.60 4.12
CA ASP A 165 -6.37 -25.55 3.27
C ASP A 165 -6.33 -24.27 2.40
N LEU A 166 -7.51 -23.71 2.07
CA LEU A 166 -7.62 -22.44 1.35
C LEU A 166 -6.98 -21.26 2.10
N ASN A 167 -6.95 -21.28 3.44
CA ASN A 167 -6.32 -20.23 4.23
C ASN A 167 -4.81 -20.46 4.43
N ARG A 168 -4.28 -21.60 3.96
CA ARG A 168 -2.86 -21.90 4.03
C ARG A 168 -2.11 -21.15 2.94
N VAL A 169 -1.22 -20.26 3.34
CA VAL A 169 -0.34 -19.52 2.42
C VAL A 169 0.85 -20.40 2.07
N ILE A 170 1.00 -20.67 0.78
CA ILE A 170 2.08 -21.44 0.20
C ILE A 170 2.65 -20.66 -0.99
N ALA A 171 3.98 -20.64 -1.13
CA ALA A 171 4.62 -19.96 -2.26
C ALA A 171 4.08 -20.48 -3.59
N GLY A 172 3.87 -19.58 -4.55
CA GLY A 172 3.38 -19.95 -5.88
C GLY A 172 1.88 -20.31 -5.94
N ASP A 173 1.11 -20.01 -4.89
CA ASP A 173 -0.35 -20.00 -4.99
C ASP A 173 -0.79 -18.73 -5.74
N SER A 174 -1.60 -18.91 -6.77
CA SER A 174 -2.37 -17.87 -7.44
C SER A 174 -3.85 -18.19 -7.25
N VAL A 175 -4.62 -17.24 -6.73
CA VAL A 175 -6.04 -17.41 -6.46
C VAL A 175 -6.82 -16.40 -7.29
N ASP A 176 -7.74 -16.89 -8.12
CA ASP A 176 -8.68 -16.02 -8.81
C ASP A 176 -9.65 -15.42 -7.81
N GLU A 177 -9.72 -14.09 -7.73
CA GLU A 177 -10.53 -13.39 -6.73
C GLU A 177 -12.05 -13.49 -6.96
N LEU A 178 -12.48 -13.90 -8.16
CA LEU A 178 -13.89 -14.02 -8.53
C LEU A 178 -14.39 -15.46 -8.37
N THR A 179 -13.62 -16.44 -8.86
CA THR A 179 -14.00 -17.86 -8.83
C THR A 179 -13.52 -18.56 -7.57
N GLY A 180 -12.48 -18.03 -6.91
CA GLY A 180 -11.78 -18.69 -5.81
C GLY A 180 -10.93 -19.89 -6.24
N GLU A 181 -10.79 -20.12 -7.55
CA GLU A 181 -9.93 -21.17 -8.08
C GLU A 181 -8.47 -20.89 -7.73
N ARG A 182 -7.78 -21.96 -7.30
CA ARG A 182 -6.38 -21.88 -6.91
C ARG A 182 -5.52 -22.67 -7.87
N GLU A 183 -4.58 -21.98 -8.50
CA GLU A 183 -3.45 -22.58 -9.15
C GLU A 183 -2.27 -22.60 -8.18
N ARG A 184 -1.53 -23.72 -8.15
CA ARG A 184 -0.37 -23.90 -7.27
C ARG A 184 0.78 -24.44 -8.07
N LEU A 185 1.92 -23.74 -8.00
CA LEU A 185 3.16 -24.18 -8.62
C LEU A 185 3.64 -25.54 -8.08
N GLY A 186 4.36 -26.28 -8.93
CA GLY A 186 5.00 -27.54 -8.58
C GLY A 186 6.03 -27.37 -7.45
N LYS A 187 6.38 -28.48 -6.78
CA LYS A 187 7.31 -28.42 -5.63
C LYS A 187 8.63 -27.69 -5.96
N THR A 188 9.28 -28.06 -7.06
CA THR A 188 10.56 -27.47 -7.48
C THR A 188 10.43 -25.99 -7.81
N GLU A 189 9.39 -25.59 -8.53
CA GLU A 189 9.13 -24.18 -8.86
C GLU A 189 8.88 -23.34 -7.60
N ARG A 190 8.18 -23.89 -6.61
CA ARG A 190 7.97 -23.23 -5.31
C ARG A 190 9.27 -23.06 -4.53
N GLU A 191 10.13 -24.08 -4.53
CA GLU A 191 11.44 -24.01 -3.88
C GLU A 191 12.32 -22.95 -4.54
N GLU A 192 12.29 -22.88 -5.88
CA GLU A 192 13.00 -21.84 -6.63
C GLU A 192 12.46 -20.44 -6.35
N LEU A 193 11.14 -20.24 -6.44
CA LEU A 193 10.48 -18.96 -6.14
C LEU A 193 10.77 -18.50 -4.71
N THR A 194 10.73 -19.42 -3.74
CA THR A 194 11.03 -19.10 -2.34
C THR A 194 12.48 -18.65 -2.17
N ARG A 195 13.42 -19.33 -2.85
CA ARG A 195 14.85 -19.01 -2.80
C ARG A 195 15.13 -17.63 -3.42
N THR A 196 14.59 -17.34 -4.60
CA THR A 196 14.85 -16.08 -5.29
C THR A 196 14.16 -14.90 -4.60
N ALA A 197 12.91 -15.06 -4.14
CA ALA A 197 12.20 -14.05 -3.37
C ALA A 197 12.93 -13.74 -2.05
N ARG A 198 13.45 -14.78 -1.37
CA ARG A 198 14.26 -14.58 -0.16
C ARG A 198 15.51 -13.74 -0.43
N GLN A 199 16.27 -14.08 -1.48
CA GLN A 199 17.48 -13.32 -1.84
C GLN A 199 17.18 -11.85 -2.11
N ALA A 200 16.06 -11.55 -2.80
CA ALA A 200 15.63 -10.18 -3.04
C ALA A 200 15.28 -9.43 -1.75
N LEU A 201 14.53 -10.07 -0.83
CA LEU A 201 14.17 -9.49 0.46
C LEU A 201 15.39 -9.26 1.37
N GLU A 202 16.30 -10.23 1.45
CA GLU A 202 17.55 -10.10 2.20
C GLU A 202 18.41 -8.96 1.65
N ARG A 203 18.46 -8.80 0.32
CA ARG A 203 19.17 -7.69 -0.32
C ARG A 203 18.50 -6.34 -0.01
N MET A 204 17.17 -6.28 -0.03
CA MET A 204 16.43 -5.07 0.35
C MET A 204 16.76 -4.68 1.79
N ILE A 205 16.67 -5.63 2.74
CA ILE A 205 17.02 -5.40 4.16
C ILE A 205 18.46 -4.91 4.30
N ALA A 206 19.41 -5.55 3.64
CA ALA A 206 20.81 -5.15 3.70
C ALA A 206 21.06 -3.74 3.16
N ILE A 207 20.28 -3.29 2.16
CA ILE A 207 20.36 -1.93 1.62
C ILE A 207 19.68 -0.91 2.55
N THR A 208 18.53 -1.25 3.14
CA THR A 208 17.73 -0.31 3.94
C THR A 208 18.15 -0.21 5.40
N GLU A 209 18.76 -1.28 5.95
CA GLU A 209 19.15 -1.38 7.37
C GLU A 209 20.66 -1.56 7.56
N GLY A 210 21.43 -1.68 6.47
CA GLY A 210 22.89 -1.79 6.53
C GLY A 210 23.55 -0.48 7.03
N PRO A 211 24.75 -0.57 7.62
CA PRO A 211 25.52 0.63 7.94
C PRO A 211 25.90 1.39 6.66
N GLU A 212 25.72 2.72 6.66
CA GLU A 212 26.18 3.63 5.59
C GLU A 212 27.70 3.57 5.36
#